data_AF-A0A8H6S1G9-F1
#
_entry.id   AF-A0A8H6S1G9-F1
#
_cell.length_a   1.000
_cell.length_b   1.000
_cell.length_c   1.000
_cell.angle_alpha   90.00
_cell.angle_beta   90.00
_cell.angle_gamma   90.00
#
_symmetry.space_group_name_H-M   'P 1'
#
loop_
_entity.id
_entity.type
_entity.pdbx_description
1 polymer ?
#
loop_
_entity_poly.entity_id
_entity_poly.type
_entity_poly.pdbx_seq_one_letter_code
_entity_poly.pdbx_strand_id
1 'polypeptide(L)'
;MDRMPLRPSQPTAPSYSALPMPQPELLQQMATLAASNPSFLAFLLQQHQPQQQPQQQPPQQSQQQYPSSQSFPHPPPAPQASSNEEYATLLERVAALEQEIVQIQNERPDDLEKVAPARKKIRTGKGKGRSTRNYILKVEKGLTKEQKAVRKQLVRYVSREIEQIVSGSAGDEEEEADDESETRARPTQPRLAYNFEEDVTSATNMLVIDRAASLVYTEQSNSAAQTCTLVHKNVEFTLEDLEEFAKTRFRSLRRAWKEKTDATAKARKSSTDYDNRLTSRRRQLKDKRVGVVPIYRKKFPHRPDPSILLETDWMSDLRSHLDTSDEEDQARHREQLVAAARLGSGNQDAEI
;
A
#
# COMPACT_ATOMS: atom_id res chain seq x y z
N MET A 1 52.27 42.52 3.63
CA MET A 1 51.12 43.07 4.41
C MET A 1 49.96 42.13 4.18
N ASP A 2 50.03 40.96 4.82
CA ASP A 2 49.10 39.86 4.63
C ASP A 2 47.87 40.02 5.52
N ARG A 3 46.69 39.97 4.89
CA ARG A 3 45.40 39.99 5.59
C ARG A 3 45.04 38.57 6.02
N MET A 4 45.09 38.33 7.33
CA MET A 4 44.55 37.13 7.98
C MET A 4 43.01 37.11 7.89
N PRO A 5 42.37 35.96 7.64
CA PRO A 5 40.92 35.84 7.72
C PRO A 5 40.43 35.69 9.16
N LEU A 6 39.33 36.38 9.46
CA LEU A 6 38.64 36.39 10.74
C LEU A 6 38.00 35.03 11.05
N ARG A 7 38.18 34.59 12.30
CA ARG A 7 37.69 33.34 12.88
C ARG A 7 36.16 33.42 13.11
N PRO A 8 35.35 32.42 12.71
CA PRO A 8 33.93 32.41 13.02
C PRO A 8 33.69 32.10 14.51
N SER A 9 32.79 32.87 15.11
CA SER A 9 32.32 32.80 16.49
C SER A 9 31.56 31.49 16.78
N GLN A 10 31.86 30.87 17.92
CA GLN A 10 31.18 29.68 18.44
C GLN A 10 29.68 29.96 18.70
N PRO A 11 28.78 28.98 18.43
CA PRO A 11 27.39 29.06 18.83
C PRO A 11 27.25 28.86 20.35
N THR A 12 26.54 29.79 20.99
CA THR A 12 26.12 29.73 22.39
C THR A 12 25.13 28.57 22.61
N ALA A 13 25.36 27.80 23.68
CA ALA A 13 24.51 26.68 24.07
C ALA A 13 23.06 27.11 24.36
N PRO A 14 22.05 26.28 24.02
CA PRO A 14 20.65 26.59 24.31
C PRO A 14 20.41 26.59 25.82
N SER A 15 19.82 27.68 26.30
CA SER A 15 19.31 27.82 27.66
C SER A 15 18.10 26.91 27.83
N TYR A 16 18.21 25.91 28.70
CA TYR A 16 17.09 25.08 29.14
C TYR A 16 16.13 25.95 29.95
N SER A 17 15.11 26.49 29.28
CA SER A 17 13.97 27.10 29.94
C SER A 17 13.18 25.99 30.65
N ALA A 18 12.98 26.18 31.95
CA ALA A 18 12.17 25.30 32.78
C ALA A 18 10.78 25.11 32.15
N LEU A 19 10.38 23.85 31.97
CA LEU A 19 9.07 23.50 31.43
C LEU A 19 7.98 24.17 32.28
N PRO A 20 7.01 24.87 31.66
CA PRO A 20 5.93 25.50 32.38
C PRO A 20 5.14 24.43 33.12
N MET A 21 4.99 24.61 34.43
CA MET A 21 4.13 23.78 35.26
C MET A 21 2.73 23.70 34.64
N PRO A 22 2.11 22.50 34.57
CA PRO A 22 0.79 22.34 34.00
C PRO A 22 -0.20 23.23 34.74
N GLN A 23 -0.99 23.98 33.98
CA GLN A 23 -1.95 24.92 34.57
C GLN A 23 -2.96 24.16 35.45
N PRO A 24 -3.30 24.69 36.63
CA PRO A 24 -4.15 24.00 37.62
C PRO A 24 -5.54 23.65 37.06
N GLU A 25 -6.04 24.41 36.08
CA GLU A 25 -7.30 24.14 35.39
C GLU A 25 -7.26 22.85 34.58
N LEU A 26 -6.12 22.53 33.96
CA LEU A 26 -5.96 21.30 33.18
C LEU A 26 -5.93 20.07 34.10
N LEU A 27 -5.28 20.18 35.25
CA LEU A 27 -5.30 19.15 36.30
C LEU A 27 -6.71 18.94 36.85
N GLN A 28 -7.49 20.01 37.03
CA GLN A 28 -8.87 19.91 37.50
C GLN A 28 -9.79 19.31 36.44
N GLN A 29 -9.64 19.67 35.16
CA GLN A 29 -10.38 19.05 34.07
C GLN A 29 -10.06 17.56 33.94
N MET A 30 -8.79 17.17 34.02
CA MET A 30 -8.40 15.76 34.03
C MET A 30 -8.96 15.00 35.22
N ALA A 31 -8.97 15.59 36.42
CA ALA A 31 -9.56 14.98 37.61
C ALA A 31 -11.09 14.81 37.46
N THR A 32 -11.76 15.78 36.82
CA THR A 32 -13.21 15.72 36.58
C THR A 32 -13.56 14.66 35.54
N LEU A 33 -12.76 14.54 34.47
CA LEU A 33 -12.90 13.52 33.43
C LEU A 33 -12.61 12.10 33.95
N ALA A 34 -11.62 11.99 34.84
CA ALA A 34 -11.31 10.76 35.56
C ALA A 34 -12.47 10.32 36.47
N ALA A 35 -13.12 11.26 37.15
CA ALA A 35 -14.27 10.98 37.99
C ALA A 35 -15.53 10.61 37.19
N SER A 36 -15.71 11.16 35.99
CA SER A 36 -16.90 10.90 35.17
C SER A 36 -16.84 9.59 34.37
N ASN A 37 -15.65 9.01 34.18
CA ASN A 37 -15.46 7.80 33.37
C ASN A 37 -14.47 6.80 34.01
N PRO A 38 -14.86 6.11 35.11
CA PRO A 38 -14.00 5.14 35.78
C PRO A 38 -13.64 3.93 34.88
N SER A 39 -14.48 3.59 33.91
CA SER A 39 -14.23 2.52 32.94
C SER A 39 -13.10 2.86 31.96
N PHE A 40 -12.94 4.14 31.60
CA PHE A 40 -11.86 4.58 30.70
C PHE A 40 -10.50 4.53 31.38
N LEU A 41 -10.43 4.91 32.67
CA LEU A 41 -9.21 4.76 33.46
C LEU A 41 -8.84 3.29 33.67
N ALA A 42 -9.82 2.42 33.92
CA ALA A 42 -9.56 0.98 34.03
C ALA A 42 -8.99 0.41 32.71
N PHE A 43 -9.49 0.87 31.57
CA PHE A 43 -8.99 0.48 30.25
C PHE A 43 -7.55 0.98 30.00
N LEU A 44 -7.25 2.25 30.32
CA LEU A 44 -5.90 2.79 30.19
C LEU A 44 -4.91 2.08 31.12
N LEU A 45 -5.32 1.76 32.35
CA LEU A 45 -4.49 0.98 33.29
C LEU A 45 -4.24 -0.45 32.77
N GLN A 46 -5.24 -1.05 32.11
CA GLN A 46 -5.11 -2.39 31.55
C GLN A 46 -4.20 -2.42 30.31
N GLN A 47 -4.16 -1.36 29.51
CA GLN A 47 -3.23 -1.25 28.38
C GLN A 47 -1.76 -1.09 28.79
N HIS A 48 -1.51 -0.53 29.98
CA HIS A 48 -0.14 -0.26 30.45
C HIS A 48 0.35 -1.28 31.48
N GLN A 49 -0.41 -2.34 31.77
CA GLN A 49 0.15 -3.48 32.51
C GLN A 49 1.10 -4.25 31.58
N PRO A 50 2.40 -4.34 31.90
CA PRO A 50 3.30 -5.22 31.16
C PRO A 50 2.76 -6.65 31.26
N GLN A 51 2.50 -7.27 30.11
CA GLN A 51 2.10 -8.68 30.05
C GLN A 51 3.18 -9.51 30.75
N GLN A 52 2.86 -10.01 31.95
CA GLN A 52 3.65 -11.05 32.56
C GLN A 52 3.47 -12.30 31.70
N GLN A 53 4.52 -12.70 30.99
CA GLN A 53 4.55 -13.97 30.28
C GLN A 53 4.27 -15.11 31.28
N PRO A 54 3.38 -16.06 30.96
CA PRO A 54 3.18 -17.22 31.81
C PRO A 54 4.51 -18.00 31.87
N GLN A 55 5.11 -18.02 33.06
CA GLN A 55 6.23 -18.90 33.39
C GLN A 55 5.77 -20.33 33.13
N GLN A 56 6.37 -20.96 32.12
CA GLN A 56 6.22 -22.39 31.87
C GLN A 56 6.76 -23.14 33.09
N GLN A 57 5.88 -23.86 33.77
CA GLN A 57 6.29 -24.82 34.80
C GLN A 57 7.08 -25.96 34.12
N PRO A 58 8.28 -26.31 34.61
CA PRO A 58 9.00 -27.46 34.08
C PRO A 58 8.26 -28.77 34.43
N PRO A 59 8.32 -29.78 33.55
CA PRO A 59 7.67 -31.06 33.79
C PRO A 59 8.32 -31.78 34.98
N GLN A 60 7.48 -32.22 35.91
CA GLN A 60 7.86 -33.13 36.98
C GLN A 60 8.34 -34.45 36.37
N GLN A 61 9.65 -34.69 36.42
CA GLN A 61 10.21 -36.02 36.23
C GLN A 61 10.48 -36.67 37.57
N SER A 62 10.05 -37.92 37.60
CA SER A 62 10.00 -38.90 38.67
C SER A 62 11.35 -39.21 39.32
N GLN A 63 11.24 -39.37 40.65
CA GLN A 63 12.08 -40.12 41.58
C GLN A 63 13.15 -41.04 40.97
N GLN A 64 14.41 -40.83 41.38
CA GLN A 64 15.28 -41.92 41.86
C GLN A 64 16.16 -41.44 43.01
N GLN A 65 16.19 -42.25 44.07
CA GLN A 65 17.03 -42.16 45.26
C GLN A 65 18.48 -42.54 44.94
N TYR A 66 19.46 -41.94 45.62
CA TYR A 66 20.62 -42.57 46.31
C TYR A 66 21.57 -41.48 46.86
N PRO A 67 22.49 -41.79 47.80
CA PRO A 67 22.77 -40.91 48.94
C PRO A 67 24.18 -40.31 48.94
N SER A 68 24.32 -39.28 49.78
CA SER A 68 25.53 -38.88 50.49
C SER A 68 26.76 -38.52 49.66
N SER A 69 26.99 -37.21 49.51
CA SER A 69 28.31 -36.61 49.65
C SER A 69 28.17 -35.13 50.02
N GLN A 70 28.74 -34.79 51.17
CA GLN A 70 28.89 -33.42 51.67
C GLN A 70 29.72 -32.57 50.71
N SER A 71 29.19 -31.44 50.29
CA SER A 71 29.99 -30.26 49.96
C SER A 71 29.16 -29.00 50.15
N PHE A 72 29.71 -28.07 50.91
CA PHE A 72 29.10 -26.78 51.26
C PHE A 72 28.91 -25.92 50.00
N PRO A 73 27.75 -25.24 49.83
CA PRO A 73 27.61 -24.25 48.79
C PRO A 73 28.35 -22.97 49.20
N HIS A 74 29.37 -22.61 48.42
CA HIS A 74 29.91 -21.26 48.46
C HIS A 74 28.82 -20.25 48.05
N PRO A 75 28.71 -19.09 48.70
CA PRO A 75 27.79 -18.04 48.28
C PRO A 75 28.17 -17.56 46.86
N PRO A 76 27.17 -17.28 45.99
CA PRO A 76 27.45 -16.75 44.67
C PRO A 76 28.18 -15.40 44.80
N PRO A 77 29.20 -15.12 43.97
CA PRO A 77 29.82 -13.81 43.93
C PRO A 77 28.76 -12.77 43.54
N ALA A 78 28.71 -11.68 44.30
CA ALA A 78 27.83 -10.55 44.03
C ALA A 78 27.95 -10.11 42.56
N PRO A 79 26.83 -9.76 41.89
CA PRO A 79 26.86 -9.26 40.52
C PRO A 79 27.76 -8.02 40.48
N GLN A 80 28.91 -8.17 39.82
CA GLN A 80 29.81 -7.05 39.59
C GLN A 80 29.11 -6.02 38.70
N ALA A 81 29.28 -4.76 39.08
CA ALA A 81 28.64 -3.59 38.50
C ALA A 81 29.10 -3.30 37.05
N SER A 82 28.72 -4.16 36.10
CA SER A 82 28.94 -3.97 34.66
C SER A 82 27.81 -3.20 33.96
N SER A 83 26.79 -2.76 34.69
CA SER A 83 25.61 -2.10 34.10
C SER A 83 25.87 -0.66 33.64
N ASN A 84 26.93 0.00 34.11
CA ASN A 84 27.18 1.40 33.79
C ASN A 84 27.86 1.61 32.42
N GLU A 85 28.69 0.67 31.96
CA GLU A 85 29.33 0.76 30.63
C GLU A 85 28.35 0.43 29.50
N GLU A 86 27.44 -0.52 29.73
CA GLU A 86 26.35 -0.83 28.80
C GLU A 86 25.36 0.35 28.68
N TYR A 87 25.10 1.07 29.78
CA TYR A 87 24.26 2.26 29.75
C TYR A 87 24.92 3.42 28.98
N ALA A 88 26.23 3.60 29.15
CA ALA A 88 26.98 4.64 28.43
C ALA A 88 27.00 4.38 26.92
N THR A 89 27.20 3.12 26.50
CA THR A 89 27.19 2.74 25.08
C THR A 89 25.79 2.82 24.46
N LEU A 90 24.73 2.53 25.22
CA LEU A 90 23.35 2.74 24.77
C LEU A 90 23.03 4.22 24.58
N LEU A 91 23.45 5.10 25.51
CA LEU A 91 23.26 6.55 25.39
C LEU A 91 23.98 7.14 24.19
N GLU A 92 25.21 6.69 23.90
CA GLU A 92 25.96 7.10 22.71
C GLU A 92 25.25 6.68 21.41
N ARG A 93 24.67 5.48 21.39
CA ARG A 93 23.93 4.99 20.22
C ARG A 93 22.60 5.72 20.00
N VAL A 94 21.91 6.11 21.07
CA VAL A 94 20.70 6.93 20.99
C VAL A 94 21.04 8.32 20.44
N ALA A 95 22.11 8.95 20.94
CA ALA A 95 22.56 10.24 20.44
C ALA A 95 22.96 10.21 18.95
N ALA A 96 23.60 9.11 18.49
CA ALA A 96 23.94 8.93 17.08
C ALA A 96 22.69 8.79 16.20
N LEU A 97 21.67 8.06 16.65
CA LEU A 97 20.40 7.89 15.92
C LEU A 97 19.60 9.20 15.85
N GLU A 98 19.61 10.01 16.92
CA GLU A 98 18.96 11.32 16.92
C GLU A 98 19.62 12.27 15.90
N GLN A 99 20.96 12.23 15.77
CA GLN A 99 21.66 13.00 14.74
C GLN A 99 21.33 12.52 13.33
N GLU A 100 21.22 11.21 13.10
CA GLU A 100 20.84 10.64 11.80
C GLU A 100 19.40 11.04 11.41
N ILE A 101 18.46 11.05 12.35
CA ILE A 101 17.08 11.51 12.11
C ILE A 101 17.06 12.99 11.73
N VAL A 102 17.82 13.84 12.43
CA VAL A 102 17.92 15.27 12.10
C VAL A 102 18.56 15.47 10.72
N GLN A 103 19.55 14.64 10.36
CA GLN A 103 20.19 14.70 9.05
C GLN A 103 19.22 14.28 7.93
N ILE A 104 18.44 13.22 8.12
CA ILE A 104 17.39 12.79 7.18
C ILE A 104 16.27 13.83 7.07
N GLN A 105 15.91 14.50 8.17
CA GLN A 105 14.90 15.57 8.15
C GLN A 105 15.40 16.85 7.47
N ASN A 106 16.69 17.18 7.59
CA ASN A 106 17.31 18.31 6.91
C ASN A 106 17.65 18.01 5.43
N GLU A 107 17.81 16.74 5.07
CA GLU A 107 17.93 16.29 3.66
C GLU A 107 16.57 16.13 2.96
N ARG A 108 15.47 16.58 3.58
CA ARG A 108 14.16 16.62 2.94
C ARG A 108 14.19 17.62 1.77
N PRO A 109 13.74 17.24 0.57
CA PRO A 109 14.10 17.92 -0.67
C PRO A 109 13.15 19.10 -0.93
N ASP A 110 13.46 20.26 -0.34
CA ASP A 110 12.78 21.53 -0.68
C ASP A 110 13.26 22.14 -2.01
N ASP A 111 14.22 21.49 -2.69
CA ASP A 111 14.73 21.88 -4.03
C ASP A 111 14.20 21.00 -5.19
N LEU A 112 13.01 20.41 -5.05
CA LEU A 112 12.28 19.77 -6.17
C LEU A 112 11.08 20.58 -6.69
N GLU A 113 10.93 21.83 -6.26
CA GLU A 113 9.91 22.75 -6.77
C GLU A 113 10.51 23.86 -7.67
N LYS A 114 11.22 23.47 -8.73
CA LYS A 114 11.30 24.25 -9.99
C LYS A 114 11.98 23.41 -11.07
N VAL A 115 11.45 23.54 -12.28
CA VAL A 115 11.75 22.71 -13.47
C VAL A 115 11.03 21.36 -13.44
N ALA A 116 9.76 21.38 -13.80
CA ALA A 116 9.22 20.31 -14.62
C ALA A 116 10.01 20.33 -15.94
N PRO A 117 10.92 19.37 -16.24
CA PRO A 117 11.25 19.16 -17.62
C PRO A 117 9.94 18.73 -18.25
N ALA A 118 9.49 19.47 -19.27
CA ALA A 118 8.49 18.96 -20.19
C ALA A 118 8.95 17.56 -20.59
N ARG A 119 8.32 16.53 -20.00
CA ARG A 119 8.54 15.14 -20.35
C ARG A 119 8.07 15.04 -21.79
N LYS A 120 8.96 15.36 -22.72
CA LYS A 120 8.93 14.85 -24.07
C LYS A 120 8.78 13.36 -23.84
N LYS A 121 7.59 12.84 -24.14
CA LYS A 121 7.35 11.43 -24.29
C LYS A 121 8.35 10.99 -25.35
N ILE A 122 9.55 10.61 -24.92
CA ILE A 122 10.46 9.80 -25.71
C ILE A 122 9.68 8.51 -25.84
N ARG A 123 8.83 8.45 -26.86
CA ARG A 123 8.38 7.21 -27.48
C ARG A 123 9.69 6.55 -27.88
N THR A 124 10.27 5.78 -26.98
CA THR A 124 11.25 4.77 -27.34
C THR A 124 10.49 3.87 -28.30
N GLY A 125 10.67 4.15 -29.59
CA GLY A 125 10.30 3.27 -30.67
C GLY A 125 11.14 2.01 -30.49
N LYS A 126 10.67 1.12 -29.59
CA LYS A 126 11.13 -0.25 -29.54
C LYS A 126 10.86 -0.81 -30.93
N GLY A 127 11.92 -0.97 -31.71
CA GLY A 127 11.90 -1.59 -33.02
C GLY A 127 11.09 -2.87 -32.94
N LYS A 128 9.91 -2.85 -33.57
CA LYS A 128 9.06 -4.02 -33.72
C LYS A 128 9.65 -4.86 -34.86
N GLY A 129 10.74 -5.58 -34.58
CA GLY A 129 11.04 -6.82 -35.29
C GLY A 129 10.15 -7.94 -34.76
N ARG A 130 8.83 -7.73 -34.70
CA ARG A 130 7.89 -8.72 -34.15
C ARG A 130 7.29 -9.50 -35.32
N SER A 131 7.78 -10.73 -35.45
CA SER A 131 7.14 -11.88 -36.07
C SER A 131 5.69 -11.62 -36.45
N THR A 132 5.44 -11.43 -37.74
CA THR A 132 4.11 -11.35 -38.38
C THR A 132 3.49 -12.75 -38.46
N ARG A 133 3.55 -13.52 -37.37
CA ARG A 133 2.71 -14.70 -37.25
C ARG A 133 1.30 -14.21 -36.97
N ASN A 134 0.42 -14.48 -37.92
CA ASN A 134 -0.99 -14.10 -37.91
C ASN A 134 -1.71 -14.89 -36.80
N TYR A 135 -1.64 -14.39 -35.58
CA TYR A 135 -2.51 -14.84 -34.51
C TYR A 135 -3.85 -14.15 -34.63
N ILE A 136 -4.93 -14.90 -34.49
CA ILE A 136 -6.29 -14.43 -34.73
C ILE A 136 -6.67 -13.32 -33.75
N LEU A 137 -5.93 -13.18 -32.66
CA LEU A 137 -6.20 -12.22 -31.60
C LEU A 137 -5.22 -11.03 -31.56
N LYS A 138 -4.34 -10.90 -32.57
CA LYS A 138 -3.48 -9.73 -32.85
C LYS A 138 -3.83 -9.01 -34.18
N VAL A 139 -5.07 -9.12 -34.67
CA VAL A 139 -5.48 -8.46 -35.92
C VAL A 139 -5.41 -6.93 -35.78
N GLU A 140 -4.59 -6.28 -36.61
CA GLU A 140 -4.38 -4.83 -36.60
C GLU A 140 -5.66 -4.03 -36.87
N LYS A 141 -6.61 -4.62 -37.60
CA LYS A 141 -7.90 -4.01 -37.99
C LYS A 141 -9.02 -4.21 -36.96
N GLY A 142 -8.69 -4.72 -35.77
CA GLY A 142 -9.66 -4.96 -34.69
C GLY A 142 -10.42 -6.28 -34.85
N LEU A 143 -10.89 -6.80 -33.72
CA LEU A 143 -11.56 -8.10 -33.61
C LEU A 143 -13.05 -8.00 -33.93
N THR A 144 -13.58 -8.99 -34.66
CA THR A 144 -15.04 -9.15 -34.85
C THR A 144 -15.73 -9.43 -33.51
N LYS A 145 -17.06 -9.24 -33.43
CA LYS A 145 -17.82 -9.51 -32.20
C LYS A 145 -17.68 -10.97 -31.75
N GLU A 146 -17.72 -11.90 -32.70
CA GLU A 146 -17.57 -13.34 -32.46
C GLU A 146 -16.17 -13.68 -31.94
N GLN A 147 -15.11 -13.13 -32.57
CA GLN A 147 -13.74 -13.31 -32.11
C GLN A 147 -13.50 -12.75 -30.71
N LYS A 148 -14.14 -11.62 -30.36
CA LYS A 148 -14.07 -11.08 -28.98
C LYS A 148 -14.74 -12.01 -27.97
N ALA A 149 -15.88 -12.63 -28.33
CA ALA A 149 -16.57 -13.58 -27.48
C ALA A 149 -15.71 -14.84 -27.25
N VAL A 150 -15.16 -15.41 -28.33
CA VAL A 150 -14.26 -16.58 -28.26
C VAL A 150 -13.01 -16.26 -27.46
N ARG A 151 -12.37 -15.11 -27.70
CA ARG A 151 -11.23 -14.66 -26.90
C ARG A 151 -11.55 -14.61 -25.40
N LYS A 152 -12.72 -14.06 -25.03
CA LYS A 152 -13.15 -13.99 -23.63
C LYS A 152 -13.32 -15.38 -23.02
N GLN A 153 -13.87 -16.33 -23.76
CA GLN A 153 -14.02 -17.73 -23.32
C GLN A 153 -12.68 -18.44 -23.17
N LEU A 154 -11.81 -18.35 -24.18
CA LEU A 154 -10.48 -18.94 -24.15
C LEU A 154 -9.62 -18.38 -23.00
N VAL A 155 -9.66 -17.06 -22.76
CA VAL A 155 -9.00 -16.45 -21.60
C VAL A 155 -9.52 -17.03 -20.29
N ARG A 156 -10.83 -17.27 -20.17
CA ARG A 156 -11.44 -17.87 -18.97
C ARG A 156 -10.97 -19.32 -18.78
N TYR A 157 -10.94 -20.13 -19.84
CA TYR A 157 -10.48 -21.52 -19.78
C TYR A 157 -8.99 -21.60 -19.42
N VAL A 158 -8.14 -20.84 -20.11
CA VAL A 158 -6.70 -20.79 -19.81
C VAL A 158 -6.43 -20.30 -18.39
N SER A 159 -7.19 -19.30 -17.92
CA SER A 159 -7.03 -18.81 -16.55
C SER A 159 -7.36 -19.86 -15.51
N ARG A 160 -8.44 -20.62 -15.74
CA ARG A 160 -8.84 -21.75 -14.88
C ARG A 160 -7.77 -22.84 -14.84
N GLU A 161 -7.25 -23.24 -16.00
CA GLU A 161 -6.20 -24.28 -16.05
C GLU A 161 -4.90 -23.82 -15.35
N ILE A 162 -4.50 -22.57 -15.53
CA ILE A 162 -3.35 -22.02 -14.79
C ILE A 162 -3.61 -22.03 -13.29
N GLU A 163 -4.79 -21.59 -12.85
CA GLU A 163 -5.14 -21.58 -11.42
C GLU A 163 -5.16 -23.00 -10.85
N GLN A 164 -5.67 -23.98 -11.59
CA GLN A 164 -5.63 -25.38 -11.15
C GLN A 164 -4.20 -25.91 -11.01
N ILE A 165 -3.32 -25.61 -11.96
CA ILE A 165 -1.91 -26.06 -11.90
C ILE A 165 -1.16 -25.35 -10.76
N VAL A 166 -1.40 -24.05 -10.55
CA VAL A 166 -0.72 -23.23 -9.53
C VAL A 166 -1.26 -23.52 -8.13
N SER A 167 -2.58 -23.45 -7.93
CA SER A 167 -3.20 -23.65 -6.61
C SER A 167 -3.04 -25.08 -6.11
N GLY A 168 -3.04 -26.08 -7.00
CA GLY A 168 -2.83 -27.48 -6.63
C GLY A 168 -1.40 -27.82 -6.18
N SER A 169 -0.47 -26.86 -6.21
CA SER A 169 0.92 -27.03 -5.77
C SER A 169 1.25 -26.23 -4.50
N ALA A 170 0.38 -25.34 -4.03
CA ALA A 170 0.47 -24.89 -2.66
C ALA A 170 0.03 -26.07 -1.78
N GLY A 171 0.95 -26.60 -0.97
CA GLY A 171 0.66 -27.73 -0.08
C GLY A 171 -0.59 -27.42 0.74
N ASP A 172 -1.42 -28.44 0.91
CA ASP A 172 -2.65 -28.42 1.69
C ASP A 172 -2.43 -27.79 3.07
N GLU A 173 -2.71 -26.49 3.19
CA GLU A 173 -3.30 -25.94 4.40
C GLU A 173 -4.80 -26.06 4.18
N GLU A 174 -5.40 -27.04 4.86
CA GLU A 174 -6.84 -27.34 4.85
C GLU A 174 -7.63 -26.13 5.40
N GLU A 175 -7.88 -25.13 4.57
CA GLU A 175 -8.98 -24.19 4.81
C GLU A 175 -10.25 -24.84 4.24
N GLU A 176 -11.14 -25.28 5.14
CA GLU A 176 -12.50 -25.76 4.85
C GLU A 176 -13.25 -24.71 4.00
N ALA A 177 -13.24 -24.87 2.68
CA ALA A 177 -14.04 -24.08 1.76
C ALA A 177 -15.34 -24.82 1.45
N ASP A 178 -16.36 -24.47 2.23
CA ASP A 178 -17.77 -24.71 1.97
C ASP A 178 -18.21 -23.82 0.79
N ASP A 179 -18.23 -24.33 -0.46
CA ASP A 179 -19.24 -23.93 -1.46
C ASP A 179 -19.20 -24.77 -2.76
N GLU A 180 -20.40 -24.94 -3.30
CA GLU A 180 -20.83 -25.80 -4.41
C GLU A 180 -20.13 -25.51 -5.75
N SER A 181 -18.96 -26.09 -6.00
CA SER A 181 -18.47 -26.30 -7.36
C SER A 181 -18.46 -27.78 -7.70
N GLU A 182 -19.44 -28.17 -8.50
CA GLU A 182 -19.58 -29.49 -9.11
C GLU A 182 -18.43 -29.72 -10.12
N THR A 183 -17.21 -29.85 -9.62
CA THR A 183 -16.04 -30.16 -10.42
C THR A 183 -16.02 -31.65 -10.65
N ARG A 184 -16.54 -32.04 -11.82
CA ARG A 184 -16.26 -33.31 -12.48
C ARG A 184 -14.80 -33.70 -12.21
N ALA A 185 -14.59 -34.73 -11.39
CA ALA A 185 -13.29 -35.17 -10.93
C ALA A 185 -12.39 -35.50 -12.15
N ARG A 186 -11.60 -34.51 -12.58
CA ARG A 186 -10.58 -34.72 -13.60
C ARG A 186 -9.48 -35.56 -12.96
N PRO A 187 -8.92 -36.54 -13.68
CA PRO A 187 -7.79 -37.31 -13.16
C PRO A 187 -6.70 -36.35 -12.70
N THR A 188 -6.24 -36.53 -11.46
CA THR A 188 -5.27 -35.68 -10.76
C THR A 188 -4.05 -35.48 -11.66
N GLN A 189 -3.97 -34.32 -12.29
CA GLN A 189 -2.88 -34.03 -13.21
C GLN A 189 -1.56 -33.91 -12.44
N PRO A 190 -0.43 -34.26 -13.07
CA PRO A 190 0.88 -34.13 -12.43
C PRO A 190 1.12 -32.67 -12.03
N ARG A 191 1.45 -32.45 -10.76
CA ARG A 191 1.80 -31.13 -10.22
C ARG A 191 3.06 -30.62 -10.93
N LEU A 192 3.01 -29.40 -11.45
CA LEU A 192 4.16 -28.74 -12.08
C LEU A 192 4.70 -27.68 -11.11
N ALA A 193 6.02 -27.67 -10.94
CA ALA A 193 6.69 -26.63 -10.16
C ALA A 193 6.57 -25.27 -10.89
N TYR A 194 6.48 -24.19 -10.11
CA TYR A 194 6.54 -22.81 -10.60
C TYR A 194 7.31 -21.93 -9.62
N ASN A 195 7.83 -20.79 -10.11
CA ASN A 195 8.53 -19.82 -9.27
C ASN A 195 8.06 -18.39 -9.59
N PHE A 196 7.41 -17.73 -8.62
CA PHE A 196 6.94 -16.35 -8.77
C PHE A 196 8.05 -15.29 -8.63
N GLU A 197 9.21 -15.65 -8.11
CA GLU A 197 10.36 -14.75 -8.07
C GLU A 197 10.92 -14.52 -9.47
N GLU A 198 11.00 -15.59 -10.26
CA GLU A 198 11.49 -15.59 -11.63
C GLU A 198 10.51 -14.96 -12.63
N ASP A 199 11.03 -14.62 -13.83
CA ASP A 199 10.18 -14.07 -14.89
C ASP A 199 9.34 -15.14 -15.60
N VAL A 200 8.34 -14.67 -16.34
CA VAL A 200 7.41 -15.51 -17.12
C VAL A 200 8.14 -16.29 -18.21
N THR A 201 9.31 -15.81 -18.65
CA THR A 201 10.14 -16.50 -19.66
C THR A 201 11.06 -17.56 -19.06
N SER A 202 11.07 -17.76 -17.74
CA SER A 202 11.83 -18.87 -17.13
C SER A 202 11.30 -20.20 -17.62
N ALA A 203 12.20 -21.18 -17.83
CA ALA A 203 11.85 -22.52 -18.28
C ALA A 203 10.79 -23.18 -17.38
N THR A 204 10.93 -23.06 -16.06
CA THR A 204 10.00 -23.62 -15.08
C THR A 204 8.58 -23.04 -15.24
N ASN A 205 8.49 -21.71 -15.36
CA ASN A 205 7.20 -21.03 -15.52
C ASN A 205 6.59 -21.25 -16.92
N MET A 206 7.43 -21.36 -17.95
CA MET A 206 7.01 -21.68 -19.31
C MET A 206 6.37 -23.07 -19.39
N LEU A 207 6.87 -24.07 -18.66
CA LEU A 207 6.24 -25.40 -18.62
C LEU A 207 4.79 -25.36 -18.13
N VAL A 208 4.49 -24.54 -17.11
CA VAL A 208 3.11 -24.34 -16.61
C VAL A 208 2.24 -23.67 -17.66
N ILE A 209 2.77 -22.64 -18.31
CA ILE A 209 2.08 -21.86 -19.34
C ILE A 209 1.76 -22.74 -20.56
N ASP A 210 2.75 -23.47 -21.06
CA ASP A 210 2.64 -24.32 -22.24
C ASP A 210 1.70 -25.50 -21.97
N ARG A 211 1.75 -26.06 -20.75
CA ARG A 211 0.81 -27.10 -20.33
C ARG A 211 -0.63 -26.61 -20.31
N ALA A 212 -0.90 -25.47 -19.65
CA ALA A 212 -2.24 -24.89 -19.59
C ALA A 212 -2.78 -24.57 -20.99
N ALA A 213 -1.95 -23.97 -21.85
CA ALA A 213 -2.30 -23.68 -23.23
C ALA A 213 -2.61 -24.96 -24.02
N SER A 214 -1.78 -25.99 -23.87
CA SER A 214 -1.95 -27.28 -24.56
C SER A 214 -3.24 -27.99 -24.14
N LEU A 215 -3.57 -27.99 -22.85
CA LEU A 215 -4.82 -28.58 -22.35
C LEU A 215 -6.04 -27.92 -22.98
N VAL A 216 -6.12 -26.59 -22.92
CA VAL A 216 -7.23 -25.83 -23.53
C VAL A 216 -7.27 -26.05 -25.04
N TYR A 217 -6.11 -26.07 -25.70
CA TYR A 217 -6.03 -26.32 -27.13
C TYR A 217 -6.60 -27.70 -27.48
N THR A 218 -6.16 -28.76 -26.81
CA THR A 218 -6.65 -30.13 -27.07
C THR A 218 -8.15 -30.27 -26.80
N GLU A 219 -8.66 -29.64 -25.74
CA GLU A 219 -10.08 -29.69 -25.38
C GLU A 219 -10.97 -28.96 -26.38
N GLN A 220 -10.53 -27.81 -26.89
CA GLN A 220 -11.36 -26.93 -27.71
C GLN A 220 -11.15 -27.09 -29.23
N SER A 221 -10.02 -27.63 -29.68
CA SER A 221 -9.73 -27.89 -31.10
C SER A 221 -10.31 -29.23 -31.59
N ASN A 222 -10.48 -30.20 -30.70
CA ASN A 222 -10.94 -31.53 -31.09
C ASN A 222 -12.46 -31.56 -31.30
N SER A 223 -12.90 -31.19 -32.50
CA SER A 223 -14.31 -31.21 -32.90
C SER A 223 -14.90 -32.63 -32.88
N ALA A 224 -14.07 -33.66 -33.11
CA ALA A 224 -14.51 -35.06 -33.14
C ALA A 224 -14.87 -35.60 -31.75
N ALA A 225 -14.21 -35.11 -30.69
CA ALA A 225 -14.46 -35.56 -29.32
C ALA A 225 -15.70 -34.94 -28.66
N GLN A 226 -16.45 -34.06 -29.35
CA GLN A 226 -17.56 -33.27 -28.81
C GLN A 226 -17.23 -32.46 -27.53
N THR A 227 -15.94 -32.28 -27.21
CA THR A 227 -15.49 -31.52 -26.03
C THR A 227 -15.45 -30.01 -26.26
N CYS A 228 -15.54 -29.57 -27.51
CA CYS A 228 -15.54 -28.16 -27.86
C CYS A 228 -16.81 -27.46 -27.33
N THR A 229 -16.60 -26.61 -26.31
CA THR A 229 -17.65 -25.85 -25.61
C THR A 229 -17.70 -24.38 -26.03
N LEU A 230 -16.89 -23.99 -27.03
CA LEU A 230 -16.90 -22.64 -27.59
C LEU A 230 -18.24 -22.31 -28.28
N VAL A 231 -18.71 -21.07 -28.08
CA VAL A 231 -19.97 -20.59 -28.68
C VAL A 231 -19.84 -20.46 -30.20
N HIS A 232 -18.72 -19.95 -30.70
CA HIS A 232 -18.46 -19.79 -32.13
C HIS A 232 -17.35 -20.75 -32.57
N LYS A 233 -17.73 -21.96 -32.98
CA LYS A 233 -16.80 -23.03 -33.40
C LYS A 233 -16.02 -22.71 -34.68
N ASN A 234 -16.55 -21.82 -35.52
CA ASN A 234 -15.94 -21.42 -36.79
C ASN A 234 -14.76 -20.45 -36.61
N VAL A 235 -14.55 -19.94 -35.39
CA VAL A 235 -13.42 -19.05 -35.10
C VAL A 235 -12.21 -19.92 -34.79
N GLU A 236 -11.25 -19.91 -35.70
CA GLU A 236 -9.95 -20.55 -35.50
C GLU A 236 -9.18 -19.83 -34.36
N PHE A 237 -8.27 -20.55 -33.72
CA PHE A 237 -7.31 -19.99 -32.76
C PHE A 237 -6.07 -20.89 -32.74
N THR A 238 -4.92 -20.33 -32.39
CA THR A 238 -3.66 -21.09 -32.34
C THR A 238 -3.26 -21.42 -30.90
N LEU A 239 -2.33 -22.38 -30.75
CA LEU A 239 -1.70 -22.64 -29.46
C LEU A 239 -0.97 -21.40 -28.92
N GLU A 240 -0.29 -20.66 -29.80
CA GLU A 240 0.46 -19.45 -29.46
C GLU A 240 -0.45 -18.31 -28.95
N ASP A 241 -1.73 -18.23 -29.40
CA ASP A 241 -2.74 -17.33 -28.82
C ASP A 241 -3.02 -17.69 -27.34
N LEU A 242 -3.18 -18.98 -27.05
CA LEU A 242 -3.46 -19.49 -25.71
C LEU A 242 -2.26 -19.31 -24.79
N GLU A 243 -1.04 -19.50 -25.27
CA GLU A 243 0.18 -19.19 -24.53
C GLU A 243 0.27 -17.72 -24.13
N GLU A 244 -0.09 -16.79 -25.01
CA GLU A 244 -0.08 -15.35 -24.69
C GLU A 244 -1.12 -14.99 -23.62
N PHE A 245 -2.28 -15.67 -23.62
CA PHE A 245 -3.27 -15.56 -22.54
C PHE A 245 -2.75 -16.14 -21.24
N ALA A 246 -2.12 -17.30 -21.32
CA ALA A 246 -1.49 -17.97 -20.19
C ALA A 246 -0.40 -17.08 -19.55
N LYS A 247 0.52 -16.54 -20.36
CA LYS A 247 1.54 -15.55 -19.96
C LYS A 247 0.90 -14.34 -19.27
N THR A 248 -0.20 -13.83 -19.82
CA THR A 248 -0.90 -12.67 -19.24
C THR A 248 -1.50 -12.99 -17.88
N ARG A 249 -2.17 -14.15 -17.72
CA ARG A 249 -2.71 -14.58 -16.42
C ARG A 249 -1.60 -14.83 -15.40
N PHE A 250 -0.54 -15.54 -15.80
CA PHE A 250 0.59 -15.83 -14.92
C PHE A 250 1.25 -14.54 -14.40
N ARG A 251 1.45 -13.52 -15.24
CA ARG A 251 1.92 -12.18 -14.80
C ARG A 251 0.99 -11.56 -13.75
N SER A 252 -0.32 -11.73 -13.90
CA SER A 252 -1.31 -11.23 -12.94
C SER A 252 -1.19 -11.95 -11.60
N LEU A 253 -1.06 -13.28 -11.61
CA LEU A 253 -0.87 -14.08 -10.39
C LEU A 253 0.43 -13.71 -9.68
N ARG A 254 1.52 -13.59 -10.43
CA ARG A 254 2.81 -13.13 -9.88
C ARG A 254 2.71 -11.74 -9.24
N ARG A 255 2.00 -10.79 -9.86
CA ARG A 255 1.77 -9.46 -9.26
C ARG A 255 0.96 -9.56 -7.97
N ALA A 256 -0.11 -10.36 -7.96
CA ALA A 256 -0.92 -10.57 -6.78
C ALA A 256 -0.12 -11.23 -5.64
N TRP A 257 0.72 -12.21 -5.97
CA TRP A 257 1.66 -12.82 -5.01
C TRP A 257 2.63 -11.79 -4.45
N LYS A 258 3.30 -10.99 -5.30
CA LYS A 258 4.20 -9.91 -4.83
C LYS A 258 3.48 -8.89 -3.94
N GLU A 259 2.24 -8.53 -4.25
CA GLU A 259 1.43 -7.62 -3.44
C GLU A 259 1.03 -8.22 -2.08
N LYS A 260 0.90 -9.55 -1.99
CA LYS A 260 0.70 -10.25 -0.71
C LYS A 260 1.99 -10.31 0.10
N THR A 261 3.13 -10.60 -0.54
CA THR A 261 4.44 -10.73 0.13
C THR A 261 4.98 -9.37 0.59
N ASP A 262 4.74 -8.30 -0.16
CA ASP A 262 5.20 -6.94 0.16
C ASP A 262 4.09 -6.10 0.80
N ALA A 263 3.90 -6.28 2.11
CA ALA A 263 2.94 -5.51 2.90
C ALA A 263 3.19 -4.00 2.82
N THR A 264 4.45 -3.58 2.69
CA THR A 264 4.81 -2.16 2.61
C THR A 264 4.40 -1.54 1.27
N ALA A 265 4.57 -2.25 0.16
CA ALA A 265 4.10 -1.82 -1.15
C ALA A 265 2.56 -1.77 -1.21
N LYS A 266 1.87 -2.71 -0.55
CA LYS A 266 0.40 -2.68 -0.45
C LYS A 266 -0.10 -1.41 0.25
N ALA A 267 0.51 -1.03 1.38
CA ALA A 267 0.18 0.20 2.08
C ALA A 267 0.38 1.45 1.20
N ARG A 268 1.55 1.56 0.54
CA ARG A 268 1.85 2.66 -0.38
C ARG A 268 0.87 2.76 -1.55
N LYS A 269 0.52 1.61 -2.16
CA LYS A 269 -0.43 1.54 -3.26
C LYS A 269 -1.83 1.96 -2.81
N SER A 270 -2.29 1.53 -1.63
CA SER A 270 -3.59 1.92 -1.10
C SER A 270 -3.71 3.43 -0.86
N SER A 271 -2.66 4.07 -0.33
CA SER A 271 -2.58 5.52 -0.17
C SER A 271 -2.59 6.23 -1.54
N THR A 272 -1.79 5.74 -2.49
CA THR A 272 -1.76 6.31 -3.86
C THR A 272 -3.11 6.18 -4.58
N ASP A 273 -3.80 5.04 -4.42
CA ASP A 273 -5.11 4.80 -5.01
C ASP A 273 -6.19 5.72 -4.42
N TYR A 274 -6.12 5.99 -3.11
CA TYR A 274 -6.97 6.97 -2.45
C TYR A 274 -6.76 8.37 -3.02
N ASP A 275 -5.51 8.83 -3.12
CA ASP A 275 -5.17 10.14 -3.67
C ASP A 275 -5.61 10.28 -5.13
N ASN A 276 -5.45 9.22 -5.94
CA ASN A 276 -5.89 9.18 -7.32
C ASN A 276 -7.42 9.25 -7.45
N ARG A 277 -8.16 8.52 -6.61
CA ARG A 277 -9.64 8.56 -6.59
C ARG A 277 -10.12 9.96 -6.21
N LEU A 278 -9.52 10.53 -5.18
CA LEU A 278 -9.84 11.87 -4.69
C LEU A 278 -9.56 12.92 -5.77
N THR A 279 -8.39 12.86 -6.41
CA THR A 279 -8.02 13.74 -7.53
C THR A 279 -8.96 13.58 -8.73
N SER A 280 -9.37 12.36 -9.04
CA SER A 280 -10.31 12.08 -10.14
C SER A 280 -11.70 12.64 -9.84
N ARG A 281 -12.22 12.44 -8.63
CA ARG A 281 -13.49 13.02 -8.17
C ARG A 281 -13.46 14.55 -8.25
N ARG A 282 -12.36 15.17 -7.83
CA ARG A 282 -12.15 16.63 -7.90
C ARG A 282 -12.24 17.14 -9.34
N ARG A 283 -11.54 16.50 -10.28
CA ARG A 283 -11.61 16.86 -11.71
C ARG A 283 -13.03 16.73 -12.23
N GLN A 284 -13.70 15.62 -11.94
CA GLN A 284 -15.08 15.40 -12.37
C GLN A 284 -16.04 16.46 -11.83
N LEU A 285 -15.88 16.89 -10.57
CA LEU A 285 -16.69 17.96 -9.99
C LEU A 285 -16.41 19.32 -10.65
N LYS A 286 -15.14 19.63 -10.92
CA LYS A 286 -14.75 20.84 -11.65
C LYS A 286 -15.39 20.86 -13.04
N ASP A 287 -15.28 19.77 -13.79
CA ASP A 287 -15.86 19.63 -15.12
C ASP A 287 -17.39 19.80 -15.09
N LYS A 288 -18.07 19.19 -14.11
CA LYS A 288 -19.52 19.36 -13.92
C LYS A 288 -19.90 20.80 -13.62
N ARG A 289 -19.18 21.47 -12.73
CA ARG A 289 -19.44 22.87 -12.36
C ARG A 289 -19.25 23.81 -13.56
N VAL A 290 -18.15 23.65 -14.29
CA VAL A 290 -17.88 24.40 -15.53
C VAL A 290 -18.98 24.15 -16.57
N GLY A 291 -19.46 22.90 -16.68
CA GLY A 291 -20.57 22.54 -17.57
C GLY A 291 -21.91 23.23 -17.26
N VAL A 292 -22.13 23.72 -16.03
CA VAL A 292 -23.36 24.43 -15.63
C VAL A 292 -23.31 25.93 -15.98
N VAL A 293 -22.12 26.51 -16.16
CA VAL A 293 -21.96 27.94 -16.46
C VAL A 293 -22.81 28.40 -17.65
N PRO A 294 -22.83 27.70 -18.81
CA PRO A 294 -23.64 28.15 -19.96
C PRO A 294 -25.14 28.18 -19.63
N ILE A 295 -25.61 27.23 -18.82
CA ILE A 295 -27.01 27.15 -18.37
C ILE A 295 -27.33 28.34 -17.46
N TYR A 296 -26.43 28.67 -16.53
CA TYR A 296 -26.59 29.83 -15.65
C TYR A 296 -26.64 31.14 -16.44
N ARG A 297 -25.70 31.37 -17.36
CA ARG A 297 -25.67 32.57 -18.20
C ARG A 297 -26.95 32.73 -19.02
N LYS A 298 -27.50 31.63 -19.53
CA LYS A 298 -28.79 31.64 -20.26
C LYS A 298 -29.97 32.00 -19.36
N LYS A 299 -29.98 31.53 -18.10
CA LYS A 299 -31.07 31.75 -17.15
C LYS A 299 -31.02 33.12 -16.48
N PHE A 300 -29.82 33.67 -16.28
CA PHE A 300 -29.59 34.92 -15.55
C PHE A 300 -28.66 35.86 -16.33
N PRO A 301 -29.13 36.44 -17.46
CA PRO A 301 -28.29 37.22 -18.37
C PRO A 301 -27.73 38.50 -17.76
N HIS A 302 -28.39 39.06 -16.74
CA HIS A 302 -27.97 40.28 -16.04
C HIS A 302 -27.10 40.02 -14.81
N ARG A 303 -26.86 38.75 -14.44
CA ARG A 303 -26.03 38.43 -13.27
C ARG A 303 -24.57 38.24 -13.67
N PRO A 304 -23.62 38.55 -12.77
CA PRO A 304 -22.20 38.29 -12.99
C PRO A 304 -21.93 36.81 -13.30
N ASP A 305 -20.95 36.58 -14.17
CA ASP A 305 -20.55 35.25 -14.60
C ASP A 305 -19.86 34.47 -13.48
N PRO A 306 -20.39 33.29 -13.06
CA PRO A 306 -19.82 32.53 -11.96
C PRO A 306 -18.53 31.80 -12.33
N SER A 307 -18.11 31.77 -13.60
CA SER A 307 -16.85 31.10 -14.02
C SER A 307 -15.65 31.50 -13.19
N ILE A 308 -15.54 32.80 -12.84
CA ILE A 308 -14.43 33.34 -12.05
C ILE A 308 -14.32 32.66 -10.69
N LEU A 309 -15.46 32.30 -10.09
CA LEU A 309 -15.53 31.59 -8.81
C LEU A 309 -15.26 30.09 -8.97
N LEU A 310 -15.52 29.51 -10.14
CA LEU A 310 -15.34 28.08 -10.43
C LEU A 310 -13.92 27.73 -10.92
N GLU A 311 -13.19 28.71 -11.45
CA GLU A 311 -11.81 28.57 -11.91
C GLU A 311 -10.81 28.47 -10.76
N THR A 312 -11.19 28.96 -9.58
CA THR A 312 -10.29 29.07 -8.43
C THR A 312 -10.12 27.74 -7.68
N ASP A 313 -8.88 27.43 -7.30
CA ASP A 313 -8.52 26.14 -6.69
C ASP A 313 -9.08 25.92 -5.27
N TRP A 314 -9.59 26.95 -4.59
CA TRP A 314 -10.13 26.86 -3.23
C TRP A 314 -11.45 26.09 -3.12
N MET A 315 -12.17 25.89 -4.23
CA MET A 315 -13.38 25.04 -4.26
C MET A 315 -13.09 23.57 -4.60
N SER A 316 -11.82 23.20 -4.76
CA SER A 316 -11.43 21.80 -4.85
C SER A 316 -11.31 21.21 -3.44
N ASP A 317 -11.74 19.96 -3.25
CA ASP A 317 -11.60 19.20 -1.99
C ASP A 317 -10.14 19.08 -1.47
N LEU A 318 -9.15 19.76 -2.07
CA LEU A 318 -7.75 19.82 -1.61
C LEU A 318 -7.61 20.36 -0.19
N ARG A 319 -8.65 21.04 0.29
CA ARG A 319 -8.58 21.84 1.49
C ARG A 319 -9.65 21.51 2.53
N SER A 320 -10.63 20.64 2.27
CA SER A 320 -11.71 20.42 3.24
C SER A 320 -11.39 19.39 4.32
N HIS A 321 -10.39 18.52 4.13
CA HIS A 321 -10.10 17.46 5.10
C HIS A 321 -8.60 17.22 5.15
N LEU A 322 -7.99 17.51 6.29
CA LEU A 322 -6.67 16.97 6.63
C LEU A 322 -6.92 15.60 7.24
N ASP A 323 -6.52 14.54 6.55
CA ASP A 323 -6.72 13.15 6.99
C ASP A 323 -5.57 12.73 7.91
N THR A 324 -5.35 13.51 8.97
CA THR A 324 -4.41 13.22 10.06
C THR A 324 -5.20 12.73 11.26
N SER A 325 -4.70 11.71 11.96
CA SER A 325 -5.27 11.31 13.27
C SER A 325 -5.00 12.36 14.35
N ASP A 326 -4.08 13.28 14.09
CA ASP A 326 -3.72 14.37 14.98
C ASP A 326 -4.73 15.52 14.87
N GLU A 327 -5.44 15.76 15.97
CA GLU A 327 -6.47 16.78 16.12
C GLU A 327 -5.88 18.21 16.06
N GLU A 328 -4.62 18.38 16.47
CA GLU A 328 -3.94 19.68 16.44
C GLU A 328 -3.61 20.10 15.00
N ASP A 329 -3.16 19.15 14.18
CA ASP A 329 -2.92 19.37 12.76
C ASP A 329 -4.22 19.69 12.01
N GLN A 330 -5.31 19.01 12.35
CA GLN A 330 -6.63 19.32 11.79
C GLN A 330 -7.08 20.74 12.16
N ALA A 331 -6.86 21.17 13.40
CA ALA A 331 -7.20 22.51 13.86
C ALA A 331 -6.40 23.59 13.12
N ARG A 332 -5.08 23.43 13.01
CA ARG A 332 -4.20 24.35 12.25
C ARG A 332 -4.59 24.43 10.78
N HIS A 333 -4.92 23.30 10.17
CA HIS A 333 -5.39 23.28 8.79
C HIS A 333 -6.71 24.03 8.63
N ARG A 334 -7.70 23.83 9.51
CA ARG A 334 -8.95 24.60 9.49
C ARG A 334 -8.70 26.10 9.61
N GLU A 335 -7.79 26.52 10.48
CA GLU A 335 -7.42 27.93 10.64
C GLU A 335 -6.82 28.52 9.36
N GLN A 336 -5.93 27.78 8.68
CA GLN A 336 -5.36 28.19 7.39
C GLN A 336 -6.43 28.34 6.30
N LEU A 337 -7.49 27.51 6.31
CA LEU A 337 -8.61 27.65 5.38
C LEU A 337 -9.41 28.91 5.63
N VAL A 338 -9.71 29.20 6.90
CA VAL A 338 -10.45 30.40 7.32
C VAL A 338 -9.66 31.65 6.91
N ALA A 339 -8.35 31.65 7.13
CA ALA A 339 -7.47 32.74 6.71
C ALA A 339 -7.43 32.90 5.18
N ALA A 340 -7.26 31.81 4.43
CA ALA A 340 -7.20 31.85 2.96
C ALA A 340 -8.52 32.25 2.30
N ALA A 341 -9.66 31.94 2.94
CA ALA A 341 -10.99 32.31 2.45
C ALA A 341 -11.28 33.82 2.60
N ARG A 342 -10.42 34.58 3.29
CA ARG A 342 -10.64 36.01 3.63
C ARG A 342 -12.02 36.26 4.26
N LEU A 343 -12.54 35.28 5.00
CA LEU A 343 -13.78 35.42 5.79
C LEU A 343 -13.53 36.01 7.18
N GLY A 344 -12.26 36.27 7.53
CA GLY A 344 -11.88 36.99 8.74
C GLY A 344 -11.62 38.46 8.44
N SER A 345 -12.40 39.34 9.08
CA SER A 345 -12.24 40.80 9.20
C SER A 345 -12.53 41.65 7.96
N GLY A 346 -13.82 41.85 7.67
CA GLY A 346 -14.29 42.94 6.82
C GLY A 346 -15.67 43.43 7.25
N ASN A 347 -15.68 44.64 7.81
CA ASN A 347 -16.82 45.55 8.03
C ASN A 347 -17.67 45.38 9.30
N GLN A 348 -17.17 45.93 10.41
CA GLN A 348 -18.00 46.60 11.42
C GLN A 348 -17.71 48.12 11.56
N ASP A 349 -16.96 48.73 10.64
CA ASP A 349 -16.78 50.19 10.61
C ASP A 349 -17.43 50.78 9.36
N ALA A 350 -18.76 50.90 9.40
CA ALA A 350 -19.53 51.81 8.56
C ALA A 350 -20.79 52.24 9.34
N GLU A 351 -20.58 52.95 10.46
CA GLU A 351 -21.62 53.72 11.13
C GLU A 351 -21.33 55.23 10.97
N ILE A 352 -22.31 55.88 10.30
CA ILE A 352 -22.69 57.31 10.29
C ILE A 352 -21.79 58.30 9.53
#